data_AF-A0A4Y9A8Y9-F1
#
_entry.id   AF-A0A4Y9A8Y9-F1
#
_cell.length_a   1.000
_cell.length_b   1.000
_cell.length_c   1.000
_cell.angle_alpha   90.00
_cell.angle_beta   90.00
_cell.angle_gamma   90.00
#
_symmetry.space_group_name_H-M   'P 1'
#
loop_
_entity.id
_entity.type
_entity.pdbx_description
1 polymer ?
#
loop_
_entity_poly.entity_id
_entity_poly.type
_entity_poly.pdbx_seq_one_letter_code
_entity_poly.pdbx_strand_id
1 'polypeptide(L)'
;MAYVFVAAALFAVISIVILYKVNLEKIRENPEQFEKIQTSFFIGVAIAEAIPIILLVFGLASAQPVENTGQLYAPGLIIILLAGFGALFMYLQKKVDVEEEARMAIHKFAMIAISLVTFIPIASLVGLMTMMP
;
A
#
# COMPACT_ATOMS: atom_id res chain seq x y z
N MET A 1 17.70 0.30 -12.28
CA MET A 1 17.00 -0.90 -11.75
C MET A 1 16.32 -0.64 -10.41
N ALA A 2 17.00 -0.08 -9.39
CA ALA A 2 16.38 0.17 -8.07
C ALA A 2 15.05 0.96 -8.10
N TYR A 3 14.88 1.88 -9.06
CA TYR A 3 13.64 2.65 -9.24
C TYR A 3 12.43 1.83 -9.74
N VAL A 4 12.62 0.60 -10.22
CA VAL A 4 11.50 -0.31 -10.52
C VAL A 4 10.74 -0.67 -9.23
N PHE A 5 11.47 -0.89 -8.14
CA PHE A 5 10.89 -1.12 -6.81
C PHE A 5 10.14 0.11 -6.29
N VAL A 6 10.67 1.32 -6.58
CA VAL A 6 9.96 2.58 -6.29
C VAL A 6 8.65 2.66 -7.06
N ALA A 7 8.66 2.34 -8.35
CA ALA A 7 7.45 2.35 -9.17
C ALA A 7 6.41 1.34 -8.66
N ALA A 8 6.82 0.11 -8.30
CA ALA A 8 5.94 -0.89 -7.71
C ALA A 8 5.27 -0.37 -6.43
N ALA A 9 6.05 0.19 -5.50
CA ALA A 9 5.53 0.79 -4.27
C ALA A 9 4.59 1.97 -4.54
N LEU A 10 4.93 2.85 -5.49
CA LEU A 10 4.11 4.02 -5.84
C LEU A 10 2.73 3.61 -6.36
N PHE A 11 2.69 2.69 -7.34
CA PHE A 11 1.43 2.23 -7.91
C PHE A 11 0.56 1.51 -6.88
N ALA A 12 1.14 0.70 -6.01
CA ALA A 12 0.42 0.03 -4.93
C ALA A 12 -0.18 1.06 -3.95
N VAL A 13 0.63 1.99 -3.44
CA VAL A 13 0.18 2.97 -2.44
C VAL A 13 -0.93 3.86 -2.99
N ILE A 14 -0.77 4.41 -4.20
CA ILE A 14 -1.78 5.31 -4.80
C ILE A 14 -3.10 4.57 -5.00
N SER A 15 -3.07 3.39 -5.60
CA SER A 15 -4.29 2.65 -5.94
C SER A 15 -5.05 2.20 -4.69
N ILE A 16 -4.35 1.66 -3.68
CA ILE A 16 -4.98 1.22 -2.44
C ILE A 16 -5.52 2.42 -1.65
N VAL A 17 -4.82 3.56 -1.62
CA VAL A 17 -5.32 4.79 -0.97
C VAL A 17 -6.63 5.27 -1.59
N ILE A 18 -6.73 5.26 -2.93
CA ILE A 18 -7.97 5.63 -3.64
C ILE A 18 -9.09 4.64 -3.30
N LEU A 19 -8.83 3.35 -3.42
CA LEU A 19 -9.81 2.30 -3.11
C LEU A 19 -10.28 2.36 -1.65
N TYR A 20 -9.35 2.60 -0.73
CA TYR A 20 -9.65 2.76 0.68
C TYR A 20 -10.59 3.93 0.93
N LYS A 21 -10.30 5.12 0.36
CA LYS A 21 -11.14 6.30 0.54
C LYS A 21 -12.58 6.04 0.07
N VAL A 22 -12.75 5.51 -1.13
CA VAL A 22 -14.06 5.21 -1.72
C VAL A 22 -14.85 4.20 -0.89
N ASN A 23 -14.19 3.17 -0.36
CA ASN A 23 -14.88 2.15 0.43
C ASN A 23 -15.10 2.57 1.89
N LEU A 24 -14.24 3.42 2.44
CA LEU A 24 -14.42 4.00 3.77
C LEU A 24 -15.68 4.88 3.83
N GLU A 25 -15.91 5.70 2.79
CA GLU A 25 -17.13 6.51 2.68
C GLU A 25 -18.39 5.63 2.69
N LYS A 26 -18.38 4.52 1.94
CA LYS A 26 -19.50 3.55 1.97
C LYS A 26 -19.74 2.92 3.34
N ILE A 27 -18.68 2.65 4.10
CA ILE A 27 -18.79 2.10 5.46
C ILE A 27 -19.35 3.14 6.43
N ARG A 28 -19.01 4.43 6.25
CA ARG A 28 -19.60 5.51 7.05
C ARG A 28 -21.10 5.61 6.83
N GLU A 29 -21.56 5.46 5.59
CA GLU A 29 -22.98 5.55 5.25
C GLU A 29 -23.78 4.30 5.63
N ASN A 30 -23.19 3.11 5.50
CA ASN A 30 -23.88 1.82 5.68
C ASN A 30 -22.99 0.82 6.43
N PRO A 31 -22.71 1.02 7.74
CA PRO A 31 -21.77 0.19 8.51
C PRO A 31 -22.20 -1.28 8.60
N GLU A 32 -23.48 -1.59 8.52
CA GLU A 32 -24.04 -2.95 8.50
C GLU A 32 -23.66 -3.75 7.26
N GLN A 33 -23.24 -3.08 6.17
CA GLN A 33 -22.78 -3.72 4.93
C GLN A 33 -21.27 -3.97 4.90
N PHE A 34 -20.60 -3.88 6.06
CA PHE A 34 -19.14 -3.99 6.18
C PHE A 34 -18.54 -5.17 5.41
N GLU A 35 -19.07 -6.39 5.56
CA GLU A 35 -18.51 -7.59 4.92
C GLU A 35 -18.55 -7.52 3.39
N LYS A 36 -19.65 -6.98 2.84
CA LYS A 36 -19.82 -6.80 1.39
C LYS A 36 -18.84 -5.74 0.86
N ILE A 37 -18.71 -4.63 1.58
CA ILE A 37 -17.78 -3.54 1.20
C ILE A 37 -16.33 -4.02 1.30
N GLN A 38 -15.98 -4.74 2.36
CA GLN A 38 -14.66 -5.34 2.55
C GLN A 38 -14.32 -6.32 1.41
N THR A 39 -15.26 -7.17 1.01
CA THR A 39 -15.08 -8.10 -0.12
C THR A 39 -14.82 -7.33 -1.42
N SER A 40 -15.62 -6.29 -1.70
CA SER A 40 -15.42 -5.43 -2.87
C SER A 40 -14.07 -4.71 -2.84
N PHE A 41 -13.62 -4.28 -1.66
CA PHE A 41 -12.31 -3.65 -1.49
C PHE A 41 -11.18 -4.64 -1.79
N PHE A 42 -11.22 -5.87 -1.27
CA PHE A 42 -10.21 -6.89 -1.58
C PHE A 42 -10.13 -7.23 -3.06
N ILE A 43 -11.27 -7.36 -3.75
CA ILE A 43 -11.30 -7.59 -5.19
C ILE A 43 -10.65 -6.41 -5.93
N GLY A 44 -10.98 -5.18 -5.54
CA GLY A 44 -10.38 -3.97 -6.09
C GLY A 44 -8.87 -3.93 -5.88
N VAL A 45 -8.39 -4.26 -4.69
CA VAL A 45 -6.95 -4.32 -4.37
C VAL A 45 -6.26 -5.39 -5.21
N ALA A 46 -6.81 -6.59 -5.31
CA ALA A 46 -6.22 -7.67 -6.10
C ALA A 46 -6.05 -7.29 -7.58
N ILE A 47 -7.02 -6.59 -8.16
CA ILE A 47 -6.94 -6.08 -9.54
C ILE A 47 -5.90 -4.96 -9.64
N ALA A 48 -5.92 -4.00 -8.70
CA ALA A 48 -5.01 -2.87 -8.70
C ALA A 48 -3.55 -3.27 -8.48
N GLU A 49 -3.30 -4.34 -7.72
CA GLU A 49 -1.96 -4.85 -7.43
C GLU A 49 -1.33 -5.65 -8.57
N ALA A 50 -2.07 -6.00 -9.63
CA ALA A 50 -1.52 -6.73 -10.76
C ALA A 50 -0.28 -6.03 -11.36
N ILE A 51 -0.34 -4.71 -11.56
CA ILE A 51 0.79 -3.92 -12.06
C ILE A 51 1.95 -3.87 -11.05
N PRO A 52 1.75 -3.47 -9.77
CA PRO A 52 2.78 -3.53 -8.75
C PRO A 52 3.49 -4.88 -8.62
N ILE A 53 2.73 -5.99 -8.66
CA ILE A 53 3.29 -7.34 -8.56
C ILE A 53 4.17 -7.66 -9.76
N ILE A 54 3.71 -7.34 -10.98
CA ILE A 54 4.52 -7.53 -12.19
C ILE A 54 5.84 -6.73 -12.11
N LEU A 55 5.78 -5.47 -11.67
CA LEU A 55 6.96 -4.63 -11.50
C LEU A 55 7.91 -5.19 -10.43
N LEU A 56 7.38 -5.67 -9.32
CA LEU A 56 8.16 -6.27 -8.24
C LEU A 56 8.89 -7.53 -8.72
N VAL A 57 8.18 -8.44 -9.39
CA VAL A 57 8.76 -9.67 -9.95
C VAL A 57 9.82 -9.34 -11.00
N PHE A 58 9.53 -8.40 -11.90
CA PHE A 58 10.48 -7.95 -12.92
C PHE A 58 11.74 -7.35 -12.28
N GLY A 59 11.57 -6.52 -11.24
CA GLY A 59 12.67 -5.92 -10.49
C GLY A 59 13.55 -6.97 -9.83
N LEU A 60 12.95 -7.98 -9.19
CA LEU A 60 13.68 -9.10 -8.57
C LEU A 60 14.41 -9.96 -9.60
N ALA A 61 13.74 -10.33 -10.70
CA ALA A 61 14.33 -11.16 -11.75
C ALA A 61 15.50 -10.48 -12.47
N SER A 62 15.50 -9.14 -12.49
CA SER A 62 16.50 -8.33 -13.17
C SER A 62 17.46 -7.64 -12.19
N ALA A 63 17.42 -8.01 -10.91
CA ALA A 63 18.27 -7.43 -9.88
C ALA A 63 19.74 -7.76 -10.16
N GLN A 64 20.58 -6.74 -10.08
CA GLN A 64 22.03 -6.85 -10.19
C GLN A 64 22.65 -6.04 -9.05
N PRO A 65 23.78 -6.48 -8.47
CA PRO A 65 24.49 -5.70 -7.46
C PRO A 65 24.82 -4.29 -7.97
N VAL A 66 24.61 -3.28 -7.14
CA VAL A 66 25.03 -1.91 -7.46
C VAL A 66 26.52 -1.72 -7.18
N GLU A 67 27.16 -0.81 -7.91
CA GLU A 67 28.57 -0.47 -7.68
C GLU A 67 28.81 0.21 -6.33
N ASN A 68 27.82 0.95 -5.82
CA ASN A 68 27.89 1.67 -4.56
C ASN A 68 26.52 1.67 -3.85
N THR A 69 26.51 1.33 -2.56
CA THR A 69 25.31 1.32 -1.70
C THR A 69 24.61 2.68 -1.62
N GLY A 70 25.32 3.79 -1.81
CA GLY A 70 24.73 5.13 -1.88
C GLY A 70 23.68 5.28 -2.98
N GLN A 71 23.75 4.48 -4.05
CA GLN A 71 22.74 4.45 -5.12
C GLN A 71 21.37 3.92 -4.65
N LEU A 72 21.35 3.20 -3.52
CA LEU A 72 20.15 2.59 -2.95
C LEU A 72 19.42 3.51 -1.97
N TYR A 73 20.09 4.56 -1.46
CA TYR A 73 19.52 5.44 -0.43
C TYR A 73 18.32 6.24 -0.92
N ALA A 74 18.43 6.90 -2.07
CA ALA A 74 17.32 7.64 -2.66
C ALA A 74 16.09 6.75 -2.93
N PRO A 75 16.19 5.62 -3.66
CA PRO A 75 15.04 4.76 -3.91
C PRO A 75 14.48 4.13 -2.62
N GLY A 76 15.34 3.73 -1.68
CA GLY A 76 14.90 3.22 -0.37
C GLY A 76 14.13 4.25 0.44
N LEU A 77 14.62 5.50 0.50
CA LEU A 77 13.95 6.59 1.20
C LEU A 77 12.57 6.89 0.59
N ILE A 78 12.46 6.91 -0.75
CA ILE A 78 11.18 7.14 -1.42
C ILE A 78 10.17 6.04 -1.04
N ILE A 79 10.58 4.76 -1.04
CA ILE A 79 9.69 3.65 -0.67
C ILE A 79 9.23 3.77 0.78
N ILE A 80 10.13 4.13 1.71
CA ILE A 80 9.79 4.36 3.12
C ILE A 80 8.77 5.51 3.26
N LEU A 81 8.99 6.63 2.55
CA LEU A 81 8.09 7.77 2.57
C LEU A 81 6.70 7.40 2.01
N LEU A 82 6.65 6.59 0.96
CA LEU A 82 5.39 6.09 0.38
C LEU A 82 4.63 5.18 1.36
N ALA A 83 5.34 4.24 1.99
CA ALA A 83 4.74 3.35 2.99
C ALA A 83 4.20 4.15 4.19
N GLY A 84 5.01 5.09 4.70
CA GLY A 84 4.64 5.97 5.80
C GLY A 84 3.44 6.86 5.43
N PHE A 85 3.44 7.44 4.23
CA PHE A 85 2.33 8.23 3.73
C PHE A 85 1.04 7.41 3.66
N GLY A 86 1.06 6.23 3.05
CA GLY A 86 -0.12 5.37 2.93
C GLY A 86 -0.69 4.97 4.29
N ALA A 87 0.16 4.49 5.19
CA ALA A 87 -0.25 4.10 6.54
C ALA A 87 -0.79 5.29 7.35
N LEU A 88 -0.10 6.43 7.32
CA LEU A 88 -0.51 7.64 8.04
C LEU A 88 -1.82 8.18 7.49
N PHE A 89 -1.98 8.24 6.16
CA PHE A 89 -3.20 8.71 5.51
C PHE A 89 -4.41 7.89 5.98
N MET A 90 -4.32 6.55 5.93
CA MET A 90 -5.41 5.68 6.37
C MET A 90 -5.67 5.80 7.88
N TYR A 91 -4.62 5.93 8.68
CA TYR A 91 -4.75 6.15 10.12
C TYR A 91 -5.43 7.48 10.48
N LEU A 92 -5.21 8.53 9.70
CA LEU A 92 -5.89 9.82 9.89
C LEU A 92 -7.34 9.75 9.41
N GLN A 93 -7.58 9.14 8.25
CA GLN A 93 -8.91 9.02 7.67
C GLN A 93 -9.90 8.24 8.56
N LYS A 94 -9.43 7.22 9.27
CA LYS A 94 -10.28 6.49 10.24
C LYS A 94 -10.75 7.31 11.44
N LYS A 95 -10.31 8.56 11.59
CA LYS A 95 -10.74 9.49 12.66
C LYS A 95 -11.65 10.60 12.16
N VAL A 96 -11.78 10.77 10.85
CA VAL A 96 -12.60 11.80 10.22
C VAL A 96 -14.05 11.31 10.14
N ASP A 97 -15.00 12.14 10.57
CA ASP A 97 -16.45 11.92 10.48
C ASP A 97 -16.89 10.51 10.89
N VAL A 98 -16.53 10.14 12.13
CA VAL A 98 -16.82 8.81 12.69
C VAL A 98 -17.98 8.89 13.67
N GLU A 99 -19.15 8.42 13.22
CA GLU A 99 -20.27 8.12 14.10
C GLU A 99 -19.94 6.91 15.00
N GLU A 100 -20.51 6.88 16.20
CA GLU A 100 -20.24 5.83 17.19
C GLU A 100 -20.58 4.42 16.66
N GLU A 101 -21.67 4.31 15.90
CA GLU A 101 -22.14 3.03 15.33
C GLU A 101 -21.16 2.46 14.29
N ALA A 102 -20.54 3.33 13.47
CA ALA A 102 -19.59 2.93 12.42
C ALA A 102 -18.15 2.78 12.94
N ARG A 103 -17.84 3.27 14.16
CA ARG A 103 -16.47 3.37 14.69
C ARG A 103 -15.71 2.03 14.65
N MET A 104 -16.36 0.95 15.07
CA MET A 104 -15.71 -0.36 15.12
C MET A 104 -15.42 -0.90 13.71
N ALA A 105 -16.37 -0.74 12.79
CA ALA A 105 -16.22 -1.16 11.39
C ALA A 105 -15.10 -0.38 10.69
N ILE A 106 -15.09 0.95 10.84
CA ILE A 106 -14.05 1.84 10.31
C ILE A 106 -12.67 1.49 10.85
N HIS A 107 -12.56 1.24 12.17
CA HIS A 107 -11.30 0.86 12.78
C HIS A 107 -10.76 -0.46 12.21
N LYS A 108 -11.61 -1.49 12.13
CA LYS A 108 -11.25 -2.79 11.54
C LYS A 108 -10.83 -2.62 10.07
N PHE A 109 -11.60 -1.88 9.29
CA PHE A 109 -11.31 -1.62 7.88
C PHE A 109 -9.93 -0.95 7.70
N ALA A 110 -9.66 0.09 8.48
CA ALA A 110 -8.42 0.83 8.41
C ALA A 110 -7.20 -0.04 8.77
N MET A 111 -7.32 -0.89 9.79
CA MET A 111 -6.21 -1.79 10.15
C MET A 111 -5.88 -2.78 9.03
N ILE A 112 -6.89 -3.29 8.34
CA ILE A 112 -6.71 -4.18 7.19
C ILE A 112 -6.05 -3.41 6.03
N ALA A 113 -6.57 -2.23 5.70
CA ALA A 113 -6.05 -1.42 4.61
C ALA A 113 -4.60 -0.97 4.86
N ILE A 114 -4.23 -0.63 6.11
CA ILE A 114 -2.86 -0.29 6.48
C ILE A 114 -1.90 -1.47 6.24
N SER A 115 -2.31 -2.69 6.58
CA SER A 115 -1.50 -3.88 6.29
C SER A 115 -1.31 -4.09 4.80
N LEU A 116 -2.35 -3.87 3.99
CA LEU A 116 -2.27 -4.02 2.54
C LEU A 116 -1.41 -2.93 1.88
N VAL A 117 -1.60 -1.67 2.23
CA VAL A 117 -0.88 -0.54 1.62
C VAL A 117 0.62 -0.58 1.89
N THR A 118 1.03 -1.23 2.98
CA THR A 118 2.44 -1.36 3.37
C THR A 118 3.11 -2.62 2.82
N PHE A 119 2.35 -3.61 2.36
CA PHE A 119 2.89 -4.90 1.90
C PHE A 119 3.86 -4.75 0.72
N ILE A 120 3.42 -4.17 -0.40
CA ILE A 120 4.28 -3.99 -1.58
C ILE A 120 5.47 -3.07 -1.30
N PRO A 121 5.35 -1.94 -0.59
CA PRO A 121 6.50 -1.15 -0.16
C PRO A 121 7.54 -1.96 0.65
N ILE A 122 7.10 -2.79 1.60
CA ILE A 122 8.03 -3.65 2.37
C ILE A 122 8.72 -4.65 1.44
N ALA A 123 7.97 -5.31 0.56
CA ALA A 123 8.56 -6.24 -0.41
C ALA A 123 9.54 -5.54 -1.37
N SER A 124 9.24 -4.30 -1.75
CA SER A 124 10.10 -3.45 -2.59
C SER A 124 11.40 -3.07 -1.88
N LEU A 125 11.37 -2.82 -0.57
CA LEU A 125 12.59 -2.63 0.24
C LEU A 125 13.43 -3.90 0.29
N VAL A 126 12.81 -5.06 0.47
CA VAL A 126 13.52 -6.34 0.44
C VAL A 126 14.17 -6.55 -0.93
N GLY A 127 13.45 -6.29 -2.03
CA GLY A 127 14.02 -6.37 -3.38
C GLY A 127 15.15 -5.36 -3.64
N LEU A 128 15.10 -4.19 -3.01
CA LEU A 128 16.17 -3.21 -3.08
C LEU A 128 17.42 -3.66 -2.30
N MET A 129 17.24 -4.38 -1.19
CA MET A 129 18.36 -4.96 -0.42
C MET A 129 19.07 -6.10 -1.16
N THR A 130 18.39 -6.84 -2.05
CA THR A 130 19.07 -7.88 -2.86
C THR A 130 20.07 -7.31 -3.87
N MET A 131 20.03 -6.00 -4.12
CA MET A 131 20.98 -5.29 -4.98
C MET A 131 22.21 -4.76 -4.24
N MET A 132 22.34 -4.99 -2.94
CA MET A 132 23.55 -4.60 -2.21
C MET A 132 24.77 -5.41 -2.71
N PRO A 133 25.95 -4.77 -2.83
CA PRO A 133 27.19 -5.45 -3.25
C PRO A 133 27.72 -6.45 -2.23
#